data_AF-A0AA86YZF1-F1
#
_entry.id   AF-A0AA86YZF1-F1
#
_cell.length_a   1.000
_cell.length_b   1.000
_cell.length_c   1.000
_cell.angle_alpha   90.00
_cell.angle_beta   90.00
_cell.angle_gamma   90.00
#
_symmetry.space_group_name_H-M   'P 1'
#
loop_
_entity.id
_entity.type
_entity.pdbx_description
1 polymer ?
#
loop_
_entity_poly.entity_id
_entity_poly.type
_entity_poly.pdbx_seq_one_letter_code
_entity_poly.pdbx_strand_id
1 'polypeptide(L)'
;MWQGLRLLQEQDINTGKCQTYCYEEHGSYTPLAVIVKQPAGYRYYWHHCDINSAPLDVTNAQGNTVWSGKYERFGFVRSSPLSFYSDPDRKMESFEQNLRYAGQYFDNETGLHFNTFRFYDPQIGRFIMPDPIGLLGGINLYQYAPNPLAWVDPLGLDRFPSWMDTTQGYQRQHLIPYSLRNHPIFVQSGMSINGASNMMRLPVAKGIDPNPDLGLHRGWTKEHAIYNEMMKSKLDALERVANKEKWDYRRIQSEVLNLQHEARKGFKTGKLTCA
;
A
#
# COMPACT_ATOMS: atom_id res chain seq x y z
N MET A 1 -0.22 -18.95 5.39
CA MET A 1 -0.41 -18.96 3.92
C MET A 1 -0.62 -17.54 3.43
N TRP A 2 0.02 -17.18 2.32
CA TRP A 2 -0.08 -15.85 1.70
C TRP A 2 -0.74 -15.95 0.32
N GLN A 3 -1.58 -14.98 -0.03
CA GLN A 3 -2.12 -14.80 -1.38
C GLN A 3 -1.45 -13.58 -2.00
N GLY A 4 -0.47 -13.81 -2.88
CA GLY A 4 0.44 -12.74 -3.31
C GLY A 4 1.22 -12.19 -2.12
N LEU A 5 1.09 -10.88 -1.86
CA LEU A 5 1.78 -10.17 -0.76
C LEU A 5 0.88 -9.89 0.45
N ARG A 6 -0.27 -10.57 0.55
CA ARG A 6 -1.25 -10.39 1.63
C ARG A 6 -1.48 -11.70 2.37
N LEU A 7 -1.56 -11.64 3.70
CA LEU A 7 -1.78 -12.80 4.54
C LEU A 7 -3.18 -13.36 4.26
N LEU A 8 -3.28 -14.62 3.87
CA LEU A 8 -4.57 -15.26 3.62
C LEU A 8 -5.02 -16.05 4.84
N GLN A 9 -4.09 -16.75 5.48
CA GLN A 9 -4.42 -17.70 6.53
C GLN A 9 -3.26 -17.92 7.49
N GLU A 10 -3.57 -18.09 8.77
CA GLU A 10 -2.67 -18.56 9.81
C GLU A 10 -3.12 -19.95 10.28
N GLN A 11 -2.15 -20.80 10.60
CA GLN A 11 -2.41 -22.13 11.11
C GLN A 11 -1.48 -22.42 12.27
N ASP A 12 -2.07 -22.77 13.41
CA ASP A 12 -1.36 -23.32 14.54
C ASP A 12 -1.40 -24.85 14.44
N ILE A 13 -0.22 -25.45 14.25
CA ILE A 13 -0.05 -26.89 14.09
C ILE A 13 -0.34 -27.63 15.40
N ASN A 14 -0.09 -27.00 16.56
CA ASN A 14 -0.26 -27.62 17.86
C ASN A 14 -1.74 -27.70 18.25
N THR A 15 -2.51 -26.66 17.96
CA THR A 15 -3.94 -26.61 18.31
C THR A 15 -4.87 -27.00 17.17
N GLY A 16 -4.37 -27.08 15.94
CA GLY A 16 -5.19 -27.26 14.73
C GLY A 16 -6.08 -26.06 14.40
N LYS A 17 -5.93 -24.95 15.14
CA LYS A 17 -6.63 -23.68 14.91
C LYS A 17 -6.16 -23.10 13.58
N CYS A 18 -7.11 -22.69 12.75
CA CYS A 18 -6.82 -22.08 11.46
C CYS A 18 -7.67 -20.83 11.29
N GLN A 19 -7.03 -19.68 11.07
CA GLN A 19 -7.68 -18.38 10.90
C GLN A 19 -7.51 -17.94 9.44
N THR A 20 -8.62 -17.78 8.71
CA THR A 20 -8.62 -17.33 7.31
C THR A 20 -9.18 -15.92 7.23
N TYR A 21 -8.42 -14.99 6.65
CA TYR A 21 -8.78 -13.57 6.58
C TYR A 21 -9.53 -13.22 5.28
N CYS A 22 -10.57 -12.43 5.43
CA CYS A 22 -11.35 -11.83 4.36
C CYS A 22 -11.12 -10.31 4.38
N TYR A 23 -11.00 -9.70 3.21
CA TYR A 23 -10.69 -8.28 3.03
C TYR A 23 -11.81 -7.58 2.28
N GLU A 24 -11.99 -6.27 2.49
CA GLU A 24 -13.12 -5.49 1.93
C GLU A 24 -13.23 -5.57 0.40
N GLU A 25 -12.10 -5.46 -0.29
CA GLU A 25 -12.04 -5.44 -1.76
C GLU A 25 -10.85 -6.25 -2.30
N HIS A 26 -10.86 -6.52 -3.61
CA HIS A 26 -9.76 -7.18 -4.29
C HIS A 26 -8.49 -6.31 -4.23
N GLY A 27 -7.46 -6.81 -3.54
CA GLY A 27 -6.19 -6.10 -3.35
C GLY A 27 -6.14 -5.14 -2.15
N SER A 28 -7.24 -4.98 -1.40
CA SER A 28 -7.26 -4.20 -0.15
C SER A 28 -6.43 -4.89 0.94
N TYR A 29 -5.82 -4.11 1.83
CA TYR A 29 -5.18 -4.61 3.05
C TYR A 29 -6.06 -4.41 4.29
N THR A 30 -7.26 -3.85 4.15
CA THR A 30 -8.24 -3.69 5.23
C THR A 30 -8.95 -5.02 5.50
N PRO A 31 -8.71 -5.67 6.65
CA PRO A 31 -9.43 -6.87 7.00
C PRO A 31 -10.90 -6.52 7.31
N LEU A 32 -11.79 -7.36 6.81
CA LEU A 32 -13.24 -7.24 7.00
C LEU A 32 -13.74 -8.30 7.98
N ALA A 33 -13.31 -9.54 7.79
CA ALA A 33 -13.75 -10.67 8.59
C ALA A 33 -12.67 -11.74 8.70
N VAL A 34 -12.83 -12.64 9.66
CA VAL A 34 -11.98 -13.82 9.81
C VAL A 34 -12.80 -15.05 10.15
N ILE A 35 -12.49 -16.13 9.47
CA ILE A 35 -13.10 -17.45 9.65
C ILE A 35 -12.11 -18.30 10.44
N VAL A 36 -12.48 -18.68 11.66
CA VAL A 36 -11.64 -19.48 12.54
C VAL A 36 -12.18 -20.91 12.60
N LYS A 37 -11.42 -21.86 12.05
CA LYS A 37 -11.68 -23.29 12.22
C LYS A 37 -11.20 -23.73 13.59
N GLN A 38 -12.07 -24.40 14.32
CA GLN A 38 -11.83 -25.05 15.61
C GLN A 38 -12.30 -26.51 15.54
N PRO A 39 -11.95 -27.38 16.51
CA PRO A 39 -12.42 -28.77 16.53
C PRO A 39 -13.95 -28.89 16.50
N ALA A 40 -14.67 -27.96 17.12
CA ALA A 40 -16.14 -27.95 17.18
C ALA A 40 -16.83 -27.33 15.95
N GLY A 41 -16.09 -26.85 14.95
CA GLY A 41 -16.64 -26.22 13.75
C GLY A 41 -15.97 -24.89 13.40
N TYR A 42 -16.73 -23.98 12.78
CA TYR A 42 -16.25 -22.66 12.36
C TYR A 42 -16.83 -21.56 13.22
N ARG A 43 -16.00 -20.57 13.56
CA ARG A 43 -16.41 -19.30 14.18
C ARG A 43 -16.09 -18.14 13.24
N TYR A 44 -16.92 -17.12 13.29
CA TYR A 44 -16.81 -15.94 12.43
C TYR A 44 -16.64 -14.71 13.30
N TYR A 45 -15.72 -13.85 12.90
CA TYR A 45 -15.47 -12.57 13.56
C TYR A 45 -15.36 -11.46 12.50
N TRP A 46 -15.69 -10.24 12.92
CA TRP A 46 -15.67 -9.05 12.07
C TRP A 46 -14.67 -8.05 12.63
N HIS A 47 -13.84 -7.51 11.74
CA HIS A 47 -12.87 -6.48 12.07
C HIS A 47 -13.51 -5.09 11.87
N HIS A 48 -13.26 -4.21 12.82
CA HIS A 48 -13.60 -2.79 12.72
C HIS A 48 -12.28 -2.03 12.64
N CYS A 49 -11.99 -1.43 11.49
CA CYS A 49 -10.67 -0.86 11.22
C CYS A 49 -10.69 0.68 11.21
N ASP A 50 -9.54 1.26 11.51
CA ASP A 50 -9.26 2.68 11.28
C ASP A 50 -8.99 2.96 9.79
N ILE A 51 -8.89 4.24 9.40
CA ILE A 51 -8.66 4.70 8.02
C ILE A 51 -7.35 4.18 7.40
N ASN A 52 -6.38 3.79 8.23
CA ASN A 52 -5.10 3.20 7.80
C ASN A 52 -5.11 1.66 7.87
N SER A 53 -6.30 1.06 7.91
CA SER A 53 -6.55 -0.38 7.97
C SER A 53 -6.15 -1.07 9.28
N ALA A 54 -5.71 -0.34 10.32
CA ALA A 54 -5.44 -0.94 11.63
C ALA A 54 -6.75 -1.48 12.24
N PRO A 55 -6.82 -2.75 12.64
CA PRO A 55 -7.96 -3.26 13.39
C PRO A 55 -8.06 -2.54 14.74
N LEU A 56 -9.15 -1.81 14.99
CA LEU A 56 -9.44 -1.16 16.28
C LEU A 56 -10.19 -2.11 17.21
N ASP A 57 -11.15 -2.86 16.67
CA ASP A 57 -11.94 -3.84 17.42
C ASP A 57 -12.23 -5.08 16.57
N VAL A 58 -12.51 -6.19 17.25
CA VAL A 58 -13.03 -7.42 16.63
C VAL A 58 -14.26 -7.88 17.39
N THR A 59 -15.34 -8.18 16.68
CA THR A 59 -16.59 -8.67 17.27
C THR A 59 -16.92 -10.08 16.81
N ASN A 60 -17.59 -10.88 17.65
CA ASN A 60 -18.14 -12.18 17.28
C ASN A 60 -19.55 -12.07 16.69
N ALA A 61 -20.17 -13.21 16.36
CA ALA A 61 -21.48 -13.26 15.69
C ALA A 61 -22.65 -12.72 16.52
N GLN A 62 -22.47 -12.58 17.83
CA GLN A 62 -23.44 -11.98 18.74
C GLN A 62 -23.22 -10.46 18.89
N GLY A 63 -22.26 -9.88 18.16
CA GLY A 63 -21.87 -8.47 18.29
C GLY A 63 -21.00 -8.18 19.52
N ASN A 64 -20.51 -9.22 20.22
CA ASN A 64 -19.66 -9.01 21.37
C ASN A 64 -18.21 -8.74 20.95
N THR A 65 -17.59 -7.69 21.49
CA THR A 65 -16.17 -7.41 21.33
C THR A 65 -15.33 -8.52 21.98
N VAL A 66 -14.48 -9.16 21.17
CA VAL A 66 -13.56 -10.23 21.60
C VAL A 66 -12.10 -9.81 21.55
N TRP A 67 -11.81 -8.69 20.90
CA TRP A 67 -10.50 -8.05 20.91
C TRP A 67 -10.68 -6.56 20.65
N SER A 68 -9.79 -5.74 21.22
CA SER A 68 -9.69 -4.31 20.95
C SER A 68 -8.20 -3.97 20.81
N GLY A 69 -7.86 -2.83 20.21
CA GLY A 69 -6.48 -2.44 19.96
C GLY A 69 -6.30 -0.96 20.23
N LYS A 70 -5.56 -0.61 21.28
CA LYS A 70 -5.16 0.77 21.53
C LYS A 70 -3.77 1.02 20.95
N TYR A 71 -3.73 1.64 19.78
CA TYR A 71 -2.50 1.98 19.08
C TYR A 71 -1.89 3.27 19.62
N GLU A 72 -0.58 3.24 19.81
CA GLU A 72 0.24 4.44 19.88
C GLU A 72 0.49 5.02 18.49
N ARG A 73 1.15 6.19 18.44
CA ARG A 73 1.39 6.98 17.21
C ARG A 73 2.05 6.20 16.07
N PHE A 74 2.83 5.17 16.40
CA PHE A 74 3.62 4.37 15.46
C PHE A 74 3.16 2.92 15.37
N GLY A 75 1.95 2.62 15.84
CA GLY A 75 1.34 1.31 15.65
C GLY A 75 1.60 0.32 16.79
N PHE A 76 2.32 0.73 17.83
CA PHE A 76 2.50 -0.11 19.01
C PHE A 76 1.16 -0.30 19.72
N VAL A 77 0.78 -1.55 19.98
CA VAL A 77 -0.47 -1.87 20.67
C VAL A 77 -0.16 -2.12 22.15
N ARG A 78 -0.58 -1.20 23.02
CA ARG A 78 -0.45 -1.39 24.48
C ARG A 78 -1.49 -2.40 24.97
N SER A 79 -1.12 -3.69 24.94
CA SER A 79 -1.91 -4.83 25.47
C SER A 79 -3.32 -4.99 24.84
N SER A 80 -3.83 -6.22 24.81
CA SER A 80 -5.24 -6.45 24.42
C SER A 80 -6.19 -5.83 25.48
N PRO A 81 -7.06 -4.84 25.16
CA PRO A 81 -7.88 -4.06 26.08
C PRO A 81 -9.16 -4.74 26.59
N LEU A 82 -9.33 -6.05 26.45
CA LEU A 82 -10.30 -6.75 27.32
C LEU A 82 -9.87 -6.70 28.81
N SER A 83 -8.80 -6.00 29.15
CA SER A 83 -8.45 -5.61 30.53
C SER A 83 -8.87 -4.18 30.91
N PHE A 84 -9.26 -3.32 29.96
CA PHE A 84 -9.48 -1.89 30.21
C PHE A 84 -10.94 -1.41 30.09
N TYR A 85 -11.78 -2.09 29.30
CA TYR A 85 -13.15 -1.64 29.01
C TYR A 85 -14.25 -2.68 29.22
N SER A 86 -13.93 -3.91 29.61
CA SER A 86 -14.96 -4.94 29.83
C SER A 86 -15.51 -4.91 31.24
N ASP A 87 -16.84 -4.88 31.30
CA ASP A 87 -17.66 -5.41 32.38
C ASP A 87 -17.02 -6.66 33.02
N PRO A 88 -16.79 -6.68 34.35
CA PRO A 88 -16.17 -7.82 35.04
C PRO A 88 -16.91 -9.15 34.86
N ASP A 89 -18.19 -9.13 34.46
CA ASP A 89 -19.00 -10.34 34.23
C ASP A 89 -18.87 -10.89 32.78
N ARG A 90 -18.16 -10.19 31.89
CA ARG A 90 -18.02 -10.61 30.49
C ARG A 90 -17.00 -11.75 30.37
N LYS A 91 -17.47 -12.95 29.99
CA LYS A 91 -16.58 -14.08 29.65
C LYS A 91 -15.63 -13.69 28.52
N MET A 92 -14.33 -13.64 28.81
CA MET A 92 -13.28 -13.40 27.82
C MET A 92 -13.19 -14.57 26.85
N GLU A 93 -13.62 -14.37 25.61
CA GLU A 93 -13.14 -15.21 24.51
C GLU A 93 -11.76 -14.69 24.10
N SER A 94 -10.71 -15.51 24.25
CA SER A 94 -9.38 -15.16 23.77
C SER A 94 -9.36 -15.21 22.24
N PHE A 95 -9.49 -14.05 21.60
CA PHE A 95 -9.23 -13.89 20.17
C PHE A 95 -7.86 -13.26 19.95
N GLU A 96 -7.00 -13.94 19.19
CA GLU A 96 -5.69 -13.42 18.80
C GLU A 96 -5.83 -12.65 17.49
N GLN A 97 -5.42 -11.39 17.53
CA GLN A 97 -5.36 -10.49 16.39
C GLN A 97 -3.90 -10.10 16.15
N ASN A 98 -3.32 -10.60 15.07
CA ASN A 98 -1.94 -10.31 14.70
C ASN A 98 -1.83 -9.27 13.58
N LEU A 99 -2.92 -8.92 12.89
CA LEU A 99 -2.87 -7.84 11.91
C LEU A 99 -2.64 -6.48 12.60
N ARG A 100 -1.85 -5.61 11.96
CA ARG A 100 -1.57 -4.24 12.42
C ARG A 100 -1.96 -3.25 11.33
N TYR A 101 -1.17 -2.22 11.03
CA TYR A 101 -1.45 -1.35 9.87
C TYR A 101 -1.55 -2.17 8.58
N ALA A 102 -2.08 -1.58 7.51
CA ALA A 102 -2.15 -2.20 6.19
C ALA A 102 -0.85 -2.95 5.84
N GLY A 103 -0.95 -4.26 5.58
CA GLY A 103 0.19 -5.12 5.18
C GLY A 103 1.14 -5.52 6.32
N GLN A 104 0.86 -5.13 7.56
CA GLN A 104 1.67 -5.48 8.73
C GLN A 104 1.11 -6.70 9.46
N TYR A 105 2.02 -7.56 9.89
CA TYR A 105 1.74 -8.70 10.75
C TYR A 105 2.60 -8.62 12.01
N PHE A 106 2.00 -8.73 13.19
CA PHE A 106 2.70 -8.77 14.46
C PHE A 106 3.35 -10.12 14.67
N ASP A 107 4.68 -10.11 14.75
CA ASP A 107 5.47 -11.25 15.15
C ASP A 107 5.67 -11.23 16.68
N ASN A 108 5.03 -12.16 17.36
CA ASN A 108 5.07 -12.25 18.82
C ASN A 108 6.45 -12.68 19.36
N GLU A 109 7.28 -13.36 18.56
CA GLU A 109 8.62 -13.80 19.01
C GLU A 109 9.58 -12.61 19.13
N THR A 110 9.49 -11.66 18.20
CA THR A 110 10.37 -10.48 18.14
C THR A 110 9.74 -9.22 18.70
N GLY A 111 8.41 -9.16 18.79
CA GLY A 111 7.66 -7.94 19.09
C GLY A 111 7.65 -6.93 17.94
N LEU A 112 8.22 -7.29 16.78
CA LEU A 112 8.27 -6.45 15.58
C LEU A 112 7.06 -6.70 14.68
N HIS A 113 6.83 -5.78 13.75
CA HIS A 113 5.83 -5.95 12.72
C HIS A 113 6.52 -6.37 11.42
N PHE A 114 6.18 -7.54 10.91
CA PHE A 114 6.58 -7.99 9.59
C PHE A 114 5.78 -7.23 8.52
N ASN A 115 6.49 -6.55 7.63
CA ASN A 115 6.00 -5.71 6.56
C ASN A 115 6.46 -6.24 5.20
N THR A 116 6.10 -7.49 4.87
CA THR A 116 6.43 -8.18 3.61
C THR A 116 7.95 -8.28 3.29
N PHE A 117 8.62 -7.16 3.01
CA PHE A 117 10.05 -7.08 2.72
C PHE A 117 10.91 -6.62 3.89
N ARG A 118 10.32 -6.03 4.94
CA ARG A 118 11.08 -5.46 6.08
C ARG A 118 10.41 -5.73 7.42
N PHE A 119 11.21 -5.75 8.49
CA PHE A 119 10.71 -5.70 9.86
C PHE A 119 10.65 -4.26 10.35
N TYR A 120 9.50 -3.88 10.89
CA TYR A 120 9.20 -2.57 11.45
C TYR A 120 9.15 -2.64 12.98
N ASP A 121 9.85 -1.72 13.64
CA ASP A 121 9.78 -1.55 15.08
C ASP A 121 8.75 -0.44 15.41
N PRO A 122 7.57 -0.81 15.96
CA PRO A 122 6.53 0.14 16.29
C PRO A 122 6.85 1.04 17.50
N GLN A 123 7.84 0.68 18.33
CA GLN A 123 8.21 1.50 19.50
C GLN A 123 9.00 2.74 19.08
N ILE A 124 9.84 2.61 18.05
CA ILE A 124 10.68 3.71 17.52
C ILE A 124 10.18 4.26 16.18
N GLY A 125 9.16 3.63 15.58
CA GLY A 125 8.49 4.13 14.38
C GLY A 125 9.30 4.01 13.09
N ARG A 126 10.09 2.94 12.92
CA ARG A 126 10.94 2.74 11.74
C ARG A 126 11.24 1.28 11.44
N PHE A 127 11.69 1.02 10.23
CA PHE A 127 12.27 -0.27 9.88
C PHE A 127 13.60 -0.49 10.60
N ILE A 128 13.90 -1.75 10.91
CA ILE A 128 15.18 -2.17 11.49
C ILE A 128 16.21 -2.56 10.41
N MET A 129 15.79 -2.58 9.15
CA MET A 129 16.61 -2.92 7.99
C MET A 129 16.51 -1.79 6.94
N PRO A 130 17.60 -1.50 6.20
CA PRO A 130 17.55 -0.53 5.12
C PRO A 130 16.63 -0.99 3.99
N ASP A 131 16.05 -0.04 3.26
CA ASP A 131 15.20 -0.32 2.10
C ASP A 131 15.94 -1.18 1.06
N PRO A 132 15.40 -2.37 0.69
CA PRO A 132 16.00 -3.24 -0.32
C PRO A 132 16.16 -2.61 -1.71
N ILE A 133 15.34 -1.59 -2.04
CA ILE A 133 15.49 -0.85 -3.30
C ILE A 133 16.47 0.33 -3.17
N GLY A 134 17.15 0.45 -2.03
CA GLY A 134 18.18 1.46 -1.78
C GLY A 134 17.62 2.88 -1.81
N LEU A 135 18.42 3.83 -2.31
CA LEU A 135 18.05 5.25 -2.38
C LEU A 135 16.80 5.54 -3.24
N LEU A 136 16.34 4.56 -4.03
CA LEU A 136 15.07 4.66 -4.74
C LEU A 136 13.86 4.63 -3.81
N GLY A 137 14.02 4.06 -2.60
CA GLY A 137 12.99 3.97 -1.56
C GLY A 137 13.02 5.08 -0.53
N GLY A 138 13.80 6.15 -0.74
CA GLY A 138 13.95 7.21 0.27
C GLY A 138 15.40 7.62 0.50
N ILE A 139 15.62 8.84 1.00
CA ILE A 139 16.92 9.24 1.56
C ILE A 139 17.09 8.59 2.94
N ASN A 140 15.96 8.40 3.65
CA ASN A 140 15.91 7.68 4.90
C ASN A 140 15.49 6.22 4.65
N LEU A 141 16.48 5.36 4.49
CA LEU A 141 16.29 3.92 4.18
C LEU A 141 15.53 3.14 5.26
N TYR A 142 15.33 3.73 6.44
CA TYR A 142 14.63 3.11 7.57
C TYR A 142 13.22 3.66 7.77
N GLN A 143 12.76 4.61 6.95
CA GLN A 143 11.45 5.24 7.11
C GLN A 143 10.30 4.28 6.76
N TYR A 144 9.26 4.22 7.60
CA TYR A 144 8.02 3.50 7.31
C TYR A 144 7.09 4.26 6.37
N ALA A 145 6.58 5.40 6.82
CA ALA A 145 5.78 6.30 6.02
C ALA A 145 6.01 7.75 6.50
N PRO A 146 5.88 8.76 5.64
CA PRO A 146 5.97 10.16 6.06
C PRO A 146 4.93 10.56 7.12
N ASN A 147 3.73 9.97 7.07
CA ASN A 147 2.67 10.18 8.05
C ASN A 147 1.89 8.87 8.30
N PRO A 148 2.21 8.08 9.33
CA PRO A 148 1.62 6.75 9.55
C PRO A 148 0.10 6.74 9.84
N LEU A 149 -0.48 7.89 10.19
CA LEU A 149 -1.93 8.00 10.42
C LEU A 149 -2.72 8.10 9.11
N ALA A 150 -2.13 8.70 8.08
CA ALA A 150 -2.80 8.92 6.79
C ALA A 150 -2.14 8.15 5.63
N TRP A 151 -0.89 7.72 5.79
CA TRP A 151 -0.07 7.07 4.80
C TRP A 151 0.44 5.76 5.38
N VAL A 152 0.33 4.70 4.61
CA VAL A 152 0.82 3.37 4.96
C VAL A 152 1.78 2.90 3.90
N ASP A 153 2.75 2.07 4.29
CA ASP A 153 3.61 1.34 3.38
C ASP A 153 3.33 -0.18 3.51
N PRO A 154 2.32 -0.72 2.80
CA PRO A 154 1.90 -2.11 2.97
C PRO A 154 2.93 -3.13 2.53
N LEU A 155 3.84 -2.72 1.64
CA LEU A 155 4.89 -3.61 1.13
C LEU A 155 6.19 -3.45 1.91
N GLY A 156 6.36 -2.35 2.62
CA GLY A 156 7.67 -2.00 3.13
C GLY A 156 8.60 -1.56 1.99
N LEU A 157 8.11 -0.80 1.00
CA LEU A 157 8.90 -0.15 -0.06
C LEU A 157 8.30 1.23 -0.39
N ASP A 158 9.10 2.31 -0.36
CA ASP A 158 8.63 3.60 -0.88
C ASP A 158 8.50 3.53 -2.40
N ARG A 159 7.36 4.04 -2.91
CA ARG A 159 7.02 4.00 -4.34
C ARG A 159 7.41 5.28 -5.05
N PHE A 160 7.78 6.31 -4.32
CA PHE A 160 8.11 7.62 -4.87
C PHE A 160 9.57 7.98 -4.64
N PRO A 161 10.18 8.71 -5.59
CA PRO A 161 11.56 9.13 -5.44
C PRO A 161 11.73 10.10 -4.26
N SER A 162 12.83 9.89 -3.55
CA SER A 162 13.23 10.65 -2.37
C SER A 162 13.64 12.09 -2.66
N TRP A 163 14.12 12.36 -3.88
CA TRP A 163 14.51 13.70 -4.35
C TRP A 163 13.32 14.60 -4.66
N MET A 164 12.09 14.06 -4.66
CA MET A 164 10.88 14.82 -4.93
C MET A 164 10.10 15.06 -3.64
N ASP A 165 10.27 16.25 -3.07
CA ASP A 165 9.56 16.65 -1.85
C ASP A 165 8.05 16.71 -2.03
N THR A 166 7.33 16.46 -0.94
CA THR A 166 5.90 16.72 -0.86
C THR A 166 5.65 18.23 -0.78
N THR A 167 4.50 18.67 -1.29
CA THR A 167 4.12 20.08 -1.29
C THR A 167 2.67 20.19 -0.90
N GLN A 168 2.34 21.05 0.06
CA GLN A 168 0.97 21.21 0.56
C GLN A 168 0.02 21.55 -0.61
N GLY A 169 -1.09 20.84 -0.70
CA GLY A 169 -2.06 20.99 -1.79
C GLY A 169 -1.73 20.23 -3.07
N TYR A 170 -0.59 19.55 -3.14
CA TYR A 170 -0.15 18.78 -4.30
C TYR A 170 0.11 17.31 -3.95
N GLN A 171 -0.13 16.43 -4.92
CA GLN A 171 0.30 15.03 -4.87
C GLN A 171 1.38 14.76 -5.93
N ARG A 172 2.32 13.87 -5.58
CA ARG A 172 3.33 13.36 -6.51
C ARG A 172 2.66 12.37 -7.44
N GLN A 173 2.91 12.50 -8.74
CA GLN A 173 2.35 11.66 -9.77
C GLN A 173 3.46 11.13 -10.67
N HIS A 174 3.43 9.81 -10.92
CA HIS A 174 4.16 9.23 -12.03
C HIS A 174 3.35 9.38 -13.32
N LEU A 175 3.98 9.88 -14.38
CA LEU A 175 3.37 9.98 -15.70
C LEU A 175 3.13 8.58 -16.27
N ILE A 176 4.14 7.72 -16.23
CA ILE A 176 3.96 6.28 -16.40
C ILE A 176 3.81 5.65 -15.01
N PRO A 177 2.66 5.05 -14.67
CA PRO A 177 2.36 4.57 -13.33
C PRO A 177 3.41 3.62 -12.75
N TYR A 178 3.71 3.75 -11.45
CA TYR A 178 4.64 2.88 -10.74
C TYR A 178 4.26 1.38 -10.77
N SER A 179 2.97 1.06 -10.96
CA SER A 179 2.50 -0.32 -11.16
C SER A 179 3.15 -0.98 -12.40
N LEU A 180 3.60 -0.20 -13.38
CA LEU A 180 4.22 -0.65 -14.62
C LEU A 180 5.76 -0.69 -14.56
N ARG A 181 6.37 -0.53 -13.37
CA ARG A 181 7.83 -0.52 -13.21
C ARG A 181 8.55 -1.76 -13.73
N ASN A 182 7.87 -2.92 -13.74
CA ASN A 182 8.40 -4.20 -14.20
C ASN A 182 8.08 -4.47 -15.68
N HIS A 183 7.50 -3.50 -16.40
CA HIS A 183 7.22 -3.66 -17.82
C HIS A 183 8.53 -3.87 -18.61
N PRO A 184 8.58 -4.79 -19.59
CA PRO A 184 9.83 -5.17 -20.27
C PRO A 184 10.59 -3.99 -20.86
N ILE A 185 9.87 -2.97 -21.34
CA ILE A 185 10.46 -1.76 -21.91
C ILE A 185 11.38 -1.00 -20.92
N PHE A 186 11.11 -1.03 -19.60
CA PHE A 186 11.98 -0.41 -18.60
C PHE A 186 13.24 -1.23 -18.36
N VAL A 187 13.13 -2.56 -18.42
CA VAL A 187 14.28 -3.47 -18.33
C VAL A 187 15.18 -3.30 -19.57
N GLN A 188 14.61 -3.28 -20.77
CA GLN A 188 15.34 -3.13 -22.03
C GLN A 188 16.00 -1.75 -22.18
N SER A 189 15.33 -0.70 -21.74
CA SER A 189 15.85 0.68 -21.82
C SER A 189 16.80 1.04 -20.68
N GLY A 190 16.76 0.31 -19.56
CA GLY A 190 17.45 0.69 -18.31
C GLY A 190 16.90 1.97 -17.67
N MET A 191 15.72 2.46 -18.09
CA MET A 191 15.11 3.66 -17.51
C MET A 191 14.56 3.37 -16.12
N SER A 192 14.75 4.32 -15.21
CA SER A 192 14.11 4.28 -13.90
C SER A 192 12.67 4.80 -14.00
N ILE A 193 11.71 4.03 -13.48
CA ILE A 193 10.32 4.48 -13.30
C ILE A 193 10.24 5.71 -12.39
N ASN A 194 11.18 5.85 -11.45
CA ASN A 194 11.29 6.97 -10.52
C ASN A 194 12.21 8.08 -11.07
N GLY A 195 12.52 8.07 -12.37
CA GLY A 195 13.32 9.11 -13.01
C GLY A 195 12.59 10.45 -13.06
N ALA A 196 13.33 11.56 -12.99
CA ALA A 196 12.74 12.90 -12.96
C ALA A 196 11.84 13.22 -14.16
N SER A 197 12.16 12.66 -15.33
CA SER A 197 11.35 12.79 -16.53
C SER A 197 9.95 12.17 -16.38
N ASN A 198 9.78 11.18 -15.50
CA ASN A 198 8.51 10.49 -15.25
C ASN A 198 7.69 11.09 -14.11
N MET A 199 8.20 12.12 -13.43
CA MET A 199 7.52 12.69 -12.26
C MET A 199 6.86 14.03 -12.55
N MET A 200 5.77 14.31 -11.85
CA MET A 200 5.06 15.58 -11.83
C MET A 200 4.35 15.79 -10.48
N ARG A 201 4.07 17.05 -10.12
CA ARG A 201 3.14 17.38 -9.03
C ARG A 201 1.81 17.80 -9.64
N LEU A 202 0.71 17.26 -9.12
CA LEU A 202 -0.64 17.65 -9.52
C LEU A 202 -1.42 18.16 -8.31
N PRO A 203 -2.20 19.24 -8.45
CA PRO A 203 -3.01 19.78 -7.36
C PRO A 203 -4.14 18.83 -6.99
N VAL A 204 -4.52 18.81 -5.71
CA VAL A 204 -5.65 17.98 -5.22
C VAL A 204 -7.03 18.61 -5.49
N ALA A 205 -7.05 19.92 -5.73
CA ALA A 205 -8.27 20.68 -5.98
C ALA A 205 -8.00 21.88 -6.91
N LYS A 206 -9.07 22.36 -7.55
CA LYS A 206 -9.01 23.59 -8.37
C LYS A 206 -8.61 24.79 -7.52
N GLY A 207 -7.88 25.73 -8.10
CA GLY A 207 -7.43 26.95 -7.44
C GLY A 207 -6.16 26.82 -6.60
N ILE A 208 -5.60 25.61 -6.47
CA ILE A 208 -4.28 25.42 -5.83
C ILE A 208 -3.15 25.81 -6.78
N ASP A 209 -3.22 25.38 -8.04
CA ASP A 209 -2.21 25.71 -9.05
C ASP A 209 -2.60 26.97 -9.84
N PRO A 210 -1.63 27.85 -10.18
CA PRO A 210 -1.87 28.99 -11.05
C PRO A 210 -2.41 28.63 -12.43
N ASN A 211 -2.12 27.41 -12.92
CA ASN A 211 -2.72 26.88 -14.14
C ASN A 211 -4.11 26.28 -13.84
N PRO A 212 -5.22 26.94 -14.23
CA PRO A 212 -6.57 26.45 -13.94
C PRO A 212 -6.92 25.17 -14.71
N ASP A 213 -6.20 24.88 -15.79
CA ASP A 213 -6.41 23.70 -16.63
C ASP A 213 -5.56 22.51 -16.20
N LEU A 214 -4.71 22.65 -15.18
CA LEU A 214 -3.89 21.54 -14.71
C LEU A 214 -4.78 20.41 -14.14
N GLY A 215 -4.60 19.20 -14.68
CA GLY A 215 -5.29 18.00 -14.22
C GLY A 215 -5.12 17.78 -12.72
N LEU A 216 -6.16 17.26 -12.08
CA LEU A 216 -6.17 17.04 -10.64
C LEU A 216 -5.69 15.63 -10.30
N HIS A 217 -5.25 15.44 -9.06
CA HIS A 217 -4.93 14.12 -8.52
C HIS A 217 -5.53 13.95 -7.12
N ARG A 218 -6.53 13.08 -6.98
CA ARG A 218 -7.30 12.87 -5.74
C ARG A 218 -7.16 11.46 -5.19
N GLY A 219 -5.94 10.93 -5.25
CA GLY A 219 -5.64 9.57 -4.82
C GLY A 219 -6.15 8.52 -5.80
N TRP A 220 -6.57 7.37 -5.28
CA TRP A 220 -6.93 6.21 -6.09
C TRP A 220 -8.41 6.25 -6.49
N THR A 221 -8.71 6.94 -7.59
CA THR A 221 -10.08 7.05 -8.14
C THR A 221 -10.29 6.10 -9.32
N LYS A 222 -11.54 6.01 -9.82
CA LYS A 222 -11.84 5.26 -11.04
C LYS A 222 -11.08 5.82 -12.25
N GLU A 223 -10.94 7.14 -12.32
CA GLU A 223 -10.17 7.85 -13.34
C GLU A 223 -8.69 7.47 -13.28
N HIS A 224 -8.13 7.31 -12.06
CA HIS A 224 -6.78 6.82 -11.88
C HIS A 224 -6.61 5.38 -12.42
N ALA A 225 -7.57 4.48 -12.17
CA ALA A 225 -7.53 3.12 -12.72
C ALA A 225 -7.61 3.11 -14.26
N ILE A 226 -8.47 3.95 -14.84
CA ILE A 226 -8.59 4.11 -16.30
C ILE A 226 -7.27 4.64 -16.89
N TYR A 227 -6.66 5.63 -16.23
CA TYR A 227 -5.36 6.17 -16.63
C TYR A 227 -4.26 5.08 -16.65
N ASN A 228 -4.23 4.24 -15.61
CA ASN A 228 -3.26 3.15 -15.54
C ASN A 228 -3.39 2.16 -16.69
N GLU A 229 -4.62 1.73 -17.01
CA GLU A 229 -4.87 0.80 -18.12
C GLU A 229 -4.56 1.44 -19.48
N MET A 230 -4.85 2.74 -19.66
CA MET A 230 -4.47 3.47 -20.86
C MET A 230 -2.94 3.51 -21.03
N MET A 231 -2.19 3.83 -19.97
CA MET A 231 -0.72 3.88 -20.02
C MET A 231 -0.11 2.51 -20.25
N LYS A 232 -0.66 1.46 -19.64
CA LYS A 232 -0.28 0.06 -19.91
C LYS A 232 -0.45 -0.28 -21.39
N SER A 233 -1.63 -0.01 -21.95
CA SER A 233 -1.93 -0.27 -23.36
C SER A 233 -0.96 0.45 -24.31
N LYS A 234 -0.56 1.68 -23.97
CA LYS A 234 0.44 2.44 -24.74
C LYS A 234 1.85 1.83 -24.65
N LEU A 235 2.28 1.38 -23.47
CA LEU A 235 3.56 0.70 -23.32
C LEU A 235 3.60 -0.64 -24.04
N ASP A 236 2.52 -1.44 -23.95
CA ASP A 236 2.40 -2.72 -24.66
C ASP A 236 2.48 -2.51 -26.18
N ALA A 237 1.89 -1.42 -26.70
CA ALA A 237 2.00 -1.04 -28.10
C ALA A 237 3.44 -0.66 -28.49
N LEU A 238 4.11 0.15 -27.67
CA LEU A 238 5.51 0.52 -27.90
C LEU A 238 6.44 -0.69 -27.88
N GLU A 239 6.26 -1.61 -26.92
CA GLU A 239 7.07 -2.83 -26.84
C GLU A 239 6.89 -3.71 -28.07
N ARG A 240 5.65 -3.89 -28.56
CA ARG A 240 5.40 -4.66 -29.79
C ARG A 240 6.15 -4.07 -30.99
N VAL A 241 6.16 -2.75 -31.13
CA VAL A 241 6.90 -2.08 -32.20
C VAL A 241 8.41 -2.23 -31.99
N ALA A 242 8.90 -1.98 -30.78
CA ALA A 242 10.32 -2.11 -30.43
C ALA A 242 10.87 -3.51 -30.75
N ASN A 243 10.12 -4.56 -30.39
CA ASN A 243 10.48 -5.94 -30.66
C ASN A 243 10.45 -6.27 -32.16
N LYS A 244 9.42 -5.80 -32.88
CA LYS A 244 9.27 -6.02 -34.33
C LYS A 244 10.40 -5.36 -35.12
N GLU A 245 10.73 -4.12 -34.78
CA GLU A 245 11.72 -3.31 -35.50
C GLU A 245 13.14 -3.46 -34.93
N LYS A 246 13.31 -4.27 -33.87
CA LYS A 246 14.58 -4.53 -33.20
C LYS A 246 15.26 -3.23 -32.74
N TRP A 247 14.50 -2.37 -32.07
CA TRP A 247 15.04 -1.12 -31.53
C TRP A 247 16.17 -1.37 -30.54
N ASP A 248 17.17 -0.49 -30.57
CA ASP A 248 18.18 -0.44 -29.52
C ASP A 248 17.66 0.26 -28.26
N TYR A 249 18.41 0.16 -27.16
CA TYR A 249 18.00 0.74 -25.89
C TYR A 249 17.79 2.27 -25.96
N ARG A 250 18.54 2.99 -26.83
CA ARG A 250 18.44 4.45 -26.96
C ARG A 250 17.16 4.86 -27.66
N ARG A 251 16.76 4.13 -28.70
CA ARG A 251 15.49 4.35 -29.39
C ARG A 251 14.32 4.09 -28.46
N ILE A 252 14.37 3.01 -27.67
CA ILE A 252 13.37 2.71 -26.65
C ILE A 252 13.30 3.86 -25.63
N GLN A 253 14.45 4.31 -25.10
CA GLN A 253 14.50 5.46 -24.18
C GLN A 253 13.83 6.70 -24.75
N SER A 254 14.14 7.04 -26.02
CA SER A 254 13.56 8.20 -26.70
C SER A 254 12.03 8.10 -26.79
N GLU A 255 11.49 6.93 -27.10
CA GLU A 255 10.04 6.77 -27.26
C GLU A 255 9.29 6.71 -25.92
N VAL A 256 9.91 6.14 -24.88
CA VAL A 256 9.38 6.23 -23.52
C VAL A 256 9.37 7.69 -23.03
N LEU A 257 10.42 8.47 -23.34
CA LEU A 257 10.46 9.91 -23.03
C LEU A 257 9.38 10.70 -23.79
N ASN A 258 9.13 10.36 -25.06
CA ASN A 258 8.04 10.96 -25.85
C ASN A 258 6.68 10.69 -25.18
N LEU A 259 6.43 9.45 -24.77
CA LEU A 259 5.20 9.09 -24.05
C LEU A 259 5.05 9.85 -22.74
N GLN A 260 6.12 10.01 -21.96
CA GLN A 260 6.12 10.84 -20.75
C GLN A 260 5.82 12.31 -21.07
N HIS A 261 6.39 12.85 -22.14
CA HIS A 261 6.14 14.22 -22.58
C HIS A 261 4.68 14.44 -22.97
N GLU A 262 4.10 13.51 -23.74
CA GLU A 262 2.68 13.54 -24.11
C GLU A 262 1.76 13.50 -22.88
N ALA A 263 2.02 12.58 -21.94
CA ALA A 263 1.27 12.48 -20.70
C ALA A 263 1.35 13.79 -19.90
N ARG A 264 2.54 14.37 -19.76
CA ARG A 264 2.75 15.64 -19.06
C ARG A 264 1.96 16.77 -19.72
N LYS A 265 1.96 16.85 -21.06
CA LYS A 265 1.18 17.84 -21.80
C LYS A 265 -0.32 17.63 -21.60
N GLY A 266 -0.78 16.38 -21.61
CA GLY A 266 -2.17 16.03 -21.32
C GLY A 266 -2.64 16.53 -19.95
N PHE A 267 -1.83 16.33 -18.90
CA PHE A 267 -2.13 16.88 -17.57
C PHE A 267 -2.10 18.41 -17.55
N LYS A 268 -1.09 19.06 -18.15
CA LYS A 268 -1.00 20.53 -18.22
C LYS A 268 -2.18 21.21 -18.92
N THR A 269 -2.87 20.48 -19.80
CA THR A 269 -3.99 20.99 -20.60
C THR A 269 -5.35 20.45 -20.14
N GLY A 270 -5.39 19.74 -19.02
CA GLY A 270 -6.62 19.18 -18.45
C GLY A 270 -7.22 18.01 -19.23
N LYS A 271 -6.59 17.59 -20.34
CA LYS A 271 -6.99 16.40 -21.11
C LYS A 271 -6.79 15.11 -20.33
N LEU A 272 -5.87 15.10 -19.36
CA LEU A 272 -5.65 14.00 -18.42
C LEU A 272 -5.88 14.50 -17.00
N THR A 273 -6.53 13.66 -16.20
CA THR A 273 -6.80 13.87 -14.78
C THR A 273 -6.85 12.50 -14.09
N CYS A 274 -6.55 12.48 -12.80
CA CYS A 274 -6.63 11.29 -11.94
C CYS A 274 -7.55 11.58 -10.73
N ALA A 275 -8.67 12.23 -11.00
CA ALA A 275 -9.52 12.91 -10.02
C ALA A 275 -10.88 13.28 -10.60
#